data_AF-A0A6L4Y9N5-F1
#
_entry.id   AF-A0A6L4Y9N5-F1
#
_cell.length_a   1.000
_cell.length_b   1.000
_cell.length_c   1.000
_cell.angle_alpha   90.00
_cell.angle_beta   90.00
_cell.angle_gamma   90.00
#
_symmetry.space_group_name_H-M   'P 1'
#
loop_
_entity.id
_entity.type
_entity.pdbx_description
1 polymer ?
#
loop_
_entity_poly.entity_id
_entity_poly.type
_entity_poly.pdbx_seq_one_letter_code
_entity_poly.pdbx_strand_id
1 'polypeptide(L)' 'MGVISVRLNKEEDNMLKQLSEYFRIDRSTLIKKSLFDLYANMLDIETIESFEKKEKKGKVSFVTAEDILKE' A
#
# COMPACT_ATOMS: atom_id res chain seq x y z
N MET A 1 21.47 -5.34 10.72
CA MET A 1 20.73 -5.15 9.45
C MET A 1 21.21 -6.19 8.47
N GLY A 2 20.32 -6.98 7.88
CA GLY A 2 20.69 -7.97 6.85
C GLY A 2 20.87 -7.32 5.49
N VAL A 3 21.76 -7.87 4.66
CA VAL A 3 21.91 -7.47 3.26
C VAL A 3 21.04 -8.38 2.40
N ILE A 4 20.20 -7.79 1.56
CA ILE A 4 19.36 -8.51 0.60
C ILE A 4 19.81 -8.11 -0.80
N SER A 5 20.21 -9.10 -1.60
CA SER A 5 20.60 -8.89 -3.00
C SER A 5 19.40 -9.15 -3.91
N VAL A 6 18.98 -8.13 -4.66
CA VAL A 6 17.92 -8.24 -5.66
C VAL A 6 18.54 -8.12 -7.04
N ARG A 7 18.17 -9.01 -7.97
CA ARG A 7 18.61 -8.95 -9.36
C ARG A 7 17.60 -8.14 -10.16
N LEU A 8 18.08 -7.11 -10.85
CA LEU A 8 17.29 -6.27 -11.75
C LEU A 8 17.77 -6.48 -13.18
N ASN A 9 16.83 -6.39 -14.12
CA ASN A 9 17.17 -6.25 -15.52
C ASN A 9 17.62 -4.79 -15.84
N LYS A 10 18.05 -4.54 -17.09
CA LYS A 10 18.56 -3.22 -17.48
C LYS A 10 17.50 -2.12 -17.41
N GLU A 11 16.25 -2.44 -17.74
CA GLU A 11 15.15 -1.49 -17.74
C GLU A 11 14.74 -1.14 -16.31
N GLU A 12 14.61 -2.14 -15.44
CA GLU A 12 14.32 -2.00 -14.02
C GLU A 12 15.40 -1.18 -13.30
N ASP A 13 16.69 -1.40 -13.58
CA ASP A 13 17.76 -0.60 -12.99
C ASP A 13 17.70 0.87 -13.45
N ASN A 14 17.37 1.11 -14.72
CA ASN A 14 17.21 2.46 -15.25
C ASN A 14 16.00 3.17 -14.62
N MET A 15 14.87 2.49 -14.49
CA MET A 15 13.70 3.00 -13.77
C MET A 15 14.04 3.33 -12.31
N LEU A 16 14.70 2.42 -11.61
CA LEU A 16 15.09 2.62 -10.21
C LEU A 16 16.05 3.80 -10.05
N LYS A 17 16.97 3.99 -11.01
CA LYS A 17 17.87 5.14 -11.04
C LYS A 17 17.10 6.44 -11.22
N GLN A 18 16.20 6.52 -12.20
CA GLN A 18 15.38 7.71 -12.45
C GLN A 18 14.52 8.08 -11.23
N LEU A 19 13.90 7.09 -10.59
CA LEU A 19 13.09 7.30 -9.39
C LEU A 19 13.97 7.75 -8.20
N SER A 20 15.12 7.13 -8.01
CA SER A 20 16.08 7.50 -6.95
C SER A 20 16.57 8.94 -7.12
N GLU A 21 16.86 9.37 -8.35
CA GLU A 21 17.25 10.74 -8.68
C GLU A 21 16.11 11.75 -8.47
N TYR A 22 14.90 11.41 -8.92
CA TYR A 22 13.72 12.26 -8.79
C TYR A 22 13.33 12.49 -7.32
N PHE A 23 13.26 11.41 -6.54
CA PHE A 23 12.89 11.49 -5.12
C PHE A 23 14.07 11.85 -4.20
N ARG A 24 15.30 11.92 -4.73
CA ARG A 24 16.55 12.19 -3.98
C ARG A 24 16.74 11.27 -2.77
N ILE A 25 16.36 10.01 -2.92
CA ILE A 25 16.54 8.97 -1.90
C ILE A 25 17.38 7.84 -2.45
N ASP A 26 18.07 7.14 -1.58
CA ASP A 26 18.87 5.99 -1.98
C ASP A 26 17.96 4.85 -2.49
N ARG A 27 18.51 4.04 -3.41
CA ARG A 27 17.80 2.92 -4.04
C ARG A 27 17.22 1.94 -3.01
N SER A 28 17.93 1.68 -1.90
CA SER A 28 17.49 0.74 -0.88
C SER A 28 16.28 1.26 -0.10
N THR A 29 16.27 2.56 0.19
CA THR A 29 15.15 3.26 0.85
C THR A 29 13.95 3.34 -0.07
N LEU A 30 14.15 3.60 -1.36
CA LEU A 30 13.07 3.56 -2.34
C LEU A 30 12.43 2.15 -2.40
N ILE A 31 13.23 1.10 -2.51
CA ILE A 31 12.72 -0.30 -2.54
C ILE A 31 11.93 -0.62 -1.26
N LYS A 32 12.49 -0.29 -0.08
CA LYS A 32 11.79 -0.52 1.20
C LYS A 32 10.46 0.23 1.26
N LYS A 33 10.45 1.50 0.84
CA LYS A 33 9.24 2.31 0.82
C LYS A 33 8.18 1.70 -0.10
N SER A 34 8.56 1.35 -1.31
CA SER A 34 7.65 0.72 -2.26
C SER A 34 7.08 -0.61 -1.74
N LEU A 35 7.88 -1.41 -1.03
CA LEU A 35 7.38 -2.65 -0.40
C LEU A 35 6.30 -2.38 0.65
N PHE A 36 6.49 -1.38 1.51
CA PHE A 36 5.47 -0.98 2.48
C PHE A 36 4.22 -0.44 1.81
N ASP A 37 4.37 0.42 0.80
CA ASP A 37 3.25 1.01 0.08
C ASP A 37 2.43 -0.08 -0.65
N LEU A 38 3.09 -1.06 -1.27
CA LEU A 38 2.42 -2.19 -1.92
C LEU A 38 1.71 -3.10 -0.91
N TYR A 39 2.32 -3.35 0.25
CA TYR A 39 1.71 -4.16 1.30
C TYR A 39 0.47 -3.47 1.91
N ALA A 40 0.54 -2.16 2.15
CA ALA A 40 -0.59 -1.38 2.64
C ALA A 40 -1.76 -1.43 1.62
N ASN A 41 -1.47 -1.19 0.34
CA ASN A 41 -2.49 -1.28 -0.72
C ASN A 41 -3.17 -2.65 -0.77
N MET A 42 -2.42 -3.74 -0.58
CA MET A 42 -2.99 -5.09 -0.52
C MET A 42 -3.99 -5.22 0.63
N LEU A 43 -3.61 -4.78 1.84
CA LEU A 43 -4.48 -4.84 3.02
C LEU A 43 -5.74 -3.97 2.86
N ASP A 44 -5.60 -2.80 2.26
CA ASP A 44 -6.72 -1.89 1.99
C ASP A 44 -7.72 -2.54 1.04
N ILE A 45 -7.24 -3.16 -0.05
CA ILE A 45 -8.09 -3.88 -1.01
C ILE A 45 -8.79 -5.06 -0.32
N GLU A 46 -8.07 -5.87 0.46
CA GLU A 46 -8.67 -6.98 1.21
C GLU A 46 -9.77 -6.49 2.17
N THR A 47 -9.53 -5.35 2.83
CA THR A 47 -10.50 -4.73 3.75
C THR A 47 -11.75 -4.29 2.99
N ILE A 48 -11.60 -3.58 1.87
CA ILE A 48 -12.70 -3.14 1.00
C ILE A 48 -13.49 -4.35 0.51
N GLU A 49 -12.83 -5.36 -0.04
CA GLU A 49 -13.51 -6.56 -0.52
C GLU A 49 -14.28 -7.28 0.60
N SER A 50 -13.70 -7.35 1.79
CA SER A 50 -14.36 -7.97 2.94
C SER A 50 -15.62 -7.22 3.35
N PHE A 51 -15.58 -5.88 3.27
CA PHE A 51 -16.73 -5.02 3.54
C PHE A 51 -17.81 -5.20 2.47
N GLU A 52 -17.47 -5.11 1.18
CA GLU A 52 -18.42 -5.31 0.08
C GLU A 52 -19.09 -6.69 0.14
N LYS A 53 -18.34 -7.75 0.53
CA LYS A 53 -18.90 -9.09 0.73
C LYS A 53 -19.90 -9.14 1.90
N LYS A 54 -19.71 -8.34 2.95
CA LYS A 54 -20.66 -8.22 4.08
C LYS A 54 -21.87 -7.36 3.70
N GLU A 55 -21.66 -6.28 2.95
CA GLU A 55 -22.70 -5.38 2.45
C GLU A 55 -23.66 -6.13 1.52
N LYS A 56 -23.14 -6.89 0.54
CA LYS A 56 -23.94 -7.74 -0.36
C LYS A 56 -24.79 -8.77 0.38
N LYS A 57 -24.38 -9.17 1.59
CA LYS A 57 -25.11 -10.10 2.47
C LYS A 57 -26.08 -9.39 3.42
N GLY A 58 -26.20 -8.06 3.35
CA GLY A 58 -27.02 -7.24 4.24
C GLY A 58 -26.53 -7.22 5.69
N LYS A 59 -25.25 -7.55 5.94
CA LYS A 59 -24.68 -7.68 7.30
C LYS A 59 -23.87 -6.45 7.75
N VAL A 60 -24.12 -5.28 7.14
CA VAL A 60 -23.46 -4.02 7.50
C VAL A 60 -24.48 -3.06 8.07
N SER A 61 -24.05 -2.23 9.01
CA SER A 61 -24.86 -1.19 9.61
C SER A 61 -24.18 0.14 9.35
N PHE A 62 -24.95 1.11 8.87
CA PHE A 62 -24.48 2.46 8.64
C PHE A 62 -24.95 3.33 9.80
N VAL A 63 -24.05 4.14 10.33
CA VAL A 63 -24.36 5.15 11.35
C VAL A 63 -24.33 6.52 10.69
N THR A 64 -25.22 7.41 11.11
CA THR A 64 -25.21 8.79 10.63
C THR A 64 -24.22 9.64 11.42
N ALA A 65 -23.84 10.80 10.90
CA ALA A 65 -23.01 11.75 11.65
C ALA A 65 -23.66 12.17 12.98
N GLU A 66 -25.00 12.23 13.01
CA GLU A 66 -25.79 12.56 14.20
C GLU A 66 -25.76 11.46 15.27
N ASP A 67 -25.55 10.20 14.86
CA ASP A 67 -25.39 9.07 15.79
C ASP A 67 -24.00 9.09 16.45
N ILE A 68 -22.97 9.49 15.70
CA ILE A 68 -21.59 9.61 16.21
C ILE A 68 -21.47 10.74 17.25
N LEU A 69 -22.17 11.86 17.04
CA LEU A 69 -22.15 13.01 17.96
C LEU A 69 -22.90 12.78 19.29
N LYS A 70 -23.58 11.64 19.44
CA LYS A 70 -24.35 11.26 20.64
C LYS A 70 -23.62 10.25 21.54
N GLU A 71 -22.47 9.71 21.12
CA GLU A 71 -21.53 8.98 22.00
C GLU A 71 -20.61 9.95 22.76
#